data_AF-A0A2H0N322-F1
#
_entry.id   AF-A0A2H0N322-F1
#
_cell.length_a   1.000
_cell.length_b   1.000
_cell.length_c   1.000
_cell.angle_alpha   90.00
_cell.angle_beta   90.00
_cell.angle_gamma   90.00
#
_symmetry.space_group_name_H-M   'P 1'
#
loop_
_entity.id
_entity.type
_entity.pdbx_description
1 polymer ?
#
loop_
_entity_poly.entity_id
_entity_poly.type
_entity_poly.pdbx_seq_one_letter_code
_entity_poly.pdbx_strand_id
1 'polypeptide(L)'
;MGFLTIFSNCAHIYDNEWKTAQKIVEKYSLQQFNYPLDPRGYLVITAEENKIAVKHYSPQGQFLQEFFQDGLTEKAAIKMYHKLILSEVVSEISHAFDLGAELQKAEIAIKNNLKYTQDRELIL
;
A
#
# COMPACT_ATOMS: atom_id res chain seq x y z
N MET A 1 -6.56 -18.13 -10.48
CA MET A 1 -5.76 -17.44 -11.51
C MET A 1 -4.29 -17.61 -11.16
N GLY A 2 -3.41 -17.73 -12.16
CA GLY A 2 -1.96 -17.78 -11.97
C GLY A 2 -1.26 -16.67 -12.76
N PHE A 3 0.07 -16.65 -12.76
CA PHE A 3 0.85 -15.67 -13.51
C PHE A 3 0.79 -15.94 -15.03
N LEU A 4 0.61 -14.89 -15.82
CA LEU A 4 0.86 -14.90 -17.26
C LEU A 4 2.27 -14.37 -17.50
N THR A 5 3.13 -15.18 -18.13
CA THR A 5 4.50 -14.79 -18.47
C THR A 5 4.67 -14.79 -19.99
N ILE A 6 5.18 -13.69 -20.56
CA ILE A 6 5.43 -13.53 -22.00
C ILE A 6 6.92 -13.23 -22.20
N PHE A 7 7.58 -14.02 -23.06
CA PHE A 7 8.97 -13.78 -23.49
C PHE A 7 8.97 -13.34 -24.96
N SER A 8 9.66 -12.25 -25.28
CA SER A 8 9.89 -11.80 -26.67
C SER A 8 11.37 -11.54 -26.88
N ASN A 9 11.93 -12.14 -27.93
CA ASN A 9 13.34 -11.98 -28.30
C ASN A 9 13.59 -10.65 -29.02
N CYS A 10 12.62 -10.19 -29.84
CA CYS A 10 12.62 -8.88 -30.49
C CYS A 10 11.21 -8.32 -30.50
N ALA A 11 10.97 -7.27 -29.72
CA ALA A 11 9.77 -6.47 -29.78
C ALA A 11 10.08 -5.14 -30.49
N HIS A 12 9.53 -4.94 -31.69
CA HIS A 12 9.66 -3.70 -32.44
C HIS A 12 8.30 -3.26 -32.99
N ILE A 13 8.17 -1.96 -33.20
CA ILE A 13 7.01 -1.33 -33.84
C ILE A 13 7.49 -0.81 -35.20
N TYR A 14 6.77 -1.12 -36.26
CA TYR A 14 7.09 -0.61 -37.60
C TYR A 14 6.75 0.88 -37.71
N ASP A 15 7.51 1.61 -38.54
CA ASP A 15 7.37 3.07 -38.64
C ASP A 15 5.96 3.54 -39.03
N ASN A 16 5.30 2.80 -39.92
CA ASN A 16 3.93 3.08 -40.34
C ASN A 16 2.87 2.79 -39.27
N GLU A 17 3.22 2.04 -38.21
CA GLU A 17 2.33 1.66 -37.13
C GLU A 17 2.43 2.57 -35.89
N TRP A 18 3.35 3.54 -35.86
CA TRP A 18 3.53 4.46 -34.71
C TRP A 18 2.24 5.16 -34.29
N LYS A 19 1.46 5.68 -35.25
CA LYS A 19 0.19 6.37 -34.94
C LYS A 19 -0.86 5.43 -34.37
N THR A 20 -0.87 4.17 -34.81
CA THR A 20 -1.77 3.15 -34.29
C THR A 20 -1.37 2.77 -32.86
N ALA A 21 -0.07 2.52 -32.64
CA ALA A 21 0.48 2.22 -31.32
C ALA A 21 0.19 3.33 -30.32
N GLN A 22 0.37 4.60 -30.72
CA GLN A 22 0.05 5.75 -29.88
C GLN A 22 -1.43 5.76 -29.45
N LYS A 23 -2.36 5.55 -30.38
CA LYS A 23 -3.81 5.49 -30.05
C LYS A 23 -4.14 4.35 -29.09
N ILE A 24 -3.48 3.20 -29.23
CA ILE A 24 -3.63 2.06 -28.31
C ILE A 24 -3.14 2.44 -26.92
N VAL A 25 -1.95 3.04 -26.83
CA VAL A 25 -1.41 3.55 -25.56
C VAL A 25 -2.36 4.57 -24.97
N GLU A 26 -2.77 5.63 -25.67
CA GLU A 26 -3.69 6.64 -25.13
C GLU A 26 -5.02 6.05 -24.64
N LYS A 27 -5.56 5.05 -25.34
CA LYS A 27 -6.80 4.38 -24.95
C LYS A 27 -6.66 3.51 -23.70
N TYR A 28 -5.51 2.85 -23.51
CA TYR A 28 -5.33 1.83 -22.47
C TYR A 28 -4.28 2.15 -21.40
N SER A 29 -3.43 3.15 -21.58
CA SER A 29 -2.45 3.61 -20.58
C SER A 29 -3.14 4.29 -19.41
N LEU A 30 -4.32 4.86 -19.66
CA LEU A 30 -5.24 5.37 -18.65
C LEU A 30 -6.16 4.28 -18.11
N GLN A 31 -5.97 2.99 -18.43
CA GLN A 31 -6.61 1.95 -17.63
C GLN A 31 -6.18 2.21 -16.21
N GLN A 32 -7.18 2.67 -15.43
CA GLN A 32 -7.06 3.07 -14.05
C GLN A 32 -6.15 2.07 -13.38
N PHE A 33 -5.20 2.55 -12.57
CA PHE A 33 -4.51 1.69 -11.64
C PHE A 33 -5.61 0.97 -10.86
N ASN A 34 -5.93 -0.26 -11.27
CA ASN A 34 -6.93 -1.07 -10.64
C ASN A 34 -6.28 -1.39 -9.33
N TYR A 35 -6.61 -0.64 -8.27
CA TYR A 35 -6.17 -0.88 -6.90
C TYR A 35 -6.59 -2.31 -6.57
N PRO A 36 -5.72 -3.31 -6.81
CA PRO A 36 -6.13 -4.68 -6.74
C PRO A 36 -6.18 -4.98 -5.26
N LEU A 37 -7.29 -5.53 -4.76
CA LEU A 37 -7.38 -5.97 -3.37
C LEU A 37 -6.20 -6.89 -3.07
N ASP A 38 -5.49 -6.64 -1.97
CA ASP A 38 -4.37 -7.49 -1.60
C ASP A 38 -4.90 -8.89 -1.28
N PRO A 39 -4.39 -9.96 -1.93
CA PRO A 39 -4.77 -11.33 -1.61
C PRO A 39 -4.59 -11.70 -0.14
N ARG A 40 -3.70 -11.02 0.58
CA ARG A 40 -3.44 -11.25 2.00
C ARG A 40 -4.45 -10.56 2.91
N GLY A 41 -5.19 -9.58 2.38
CA GLY A 41 -6.29 -8.91 3.07
C GLY A 41 -6.08 -7.41 3.22
N TYR A 42 -6.52 -6.83 4.32
CA TYR A 42 -6.41 -5.38 4.54
C TYR A 42 -5.97 -5.06 5.96
N LEU A 43 -5.42 -3.86 6.12
CA LEU A 43 -4.83 -3.38 7.37
C LEU A 43 -5.61 -2.16 7.85
N VAL A 44 -5.96 -2.17 9.13
CA VAL A 44 -6.60 -1.04 9.81
C VAL A 44 -5.62 -0.48 10.82
N ILE A 45 -5.32 0.80 10.69
CA ILE A 45 -4.33 1.49 11.53
C ILE A 45 -5.09 2.35 12.54
N THR A 46 -4.69 2.26 13.80
CA THR A 46 -5.15 3.15 14.85
C THR A 46 -3.96 3.75 15.59
N ALA A 47 -4.14 4.97 16.09
CA ALA A 47 -3.18 5.65 16.92
C ALA A 47 -3.84 5.98 18.26
N GLU A 48 -3.51 5.21 19.29
CA GLU A 48 -4.11 5.33 20.62
C GLU A 48 -2.98 5.30 21.67
N GLU A 49 -3.08 6.14 22.70
CA GLU A 49 -2.15 6.14 23.84
C GLU A 49 -0.66 6.17 23.45
N ASN A 50 -0.29 7.00 22.47
CA ASN A 50 1.06 7.09 21.91
C ASN A 50 1.58 5.83 21.20
N LYS A 51 0.71 4.88 20.86
CA LYS A 51 1.05 3.66 20.13
C LYS A 51 0.39 3.65 18.76
N ILE A 52 1.14 3.16 17.79
CA ILE A 52 0.62 2.78 16.48
C ILE A 52 0.20 1.31 16.59
N ALA A 53 -1.09 1.05 16.41
CA ALA A 53 -1.65 -0.29 16.32
C ALA A 53 -2.09 -0.58 14.88
N VAL A 54 -1.79 -1.78 14.39
CA VAL A 54 -2.15 -2.21 13.04
C VAL A 54 -2.85 -3.55 13.14
N LYS A 55 -4.13 -3.60 12.80
CA LYS A 55 -4.94 -4.81 12.74
C LYS A 55 -4.96 -5.35 11.33
N HIS A 56 -4.65 -6.64 11.19
CA HIS A 56 -4.67 -7.36 9.93
C HIS A 56 -5.92 -8.21 9.83
N TYR A 57 -6.66 -8.06 8.74
CA TYR A 57 -7.87 -8.81 8.42
C TYR A 57 -7.69 -9.57 7.12
N SER A 58 -8.30 -10.75 7.02
CA SER A 58 -8.38 -11.48 5.76
C SER A 58 -9.21 -10.71 4.72
N PRO A 59 -9.14 -11.07 3.42
CA PRO A 59 -10.02 -10.49 2.41
C PRO A 59 -11.52 -10.66 2.70
N GLN A 60 -11.89 -11.63 3.56
CA GLN A 60 -13.26 -11.88 4.01
C GLN A 60 -13.63 -11.14 5.30
N GLY A 61 -12.72 -10.30 5.84
CA GLY A 61 -12.95 -9.51 7.05
C GLY A 61 -12.72 -10.26 8.36
N GLN A 62 -12.10 -11.44 8.32
CA GLN A 62 -11.73 -12.17 9.55
C GLN A 62 -10.49 -11.53 10.17
N PHE A 63 -10.53 -11.21 11.45
CA PHE A 63 -9.34 -10.76 12.19
C PHE A 63 -8.28 -11.87 12.21
N LEU A 64 -7.06 -11.53 11.81
CA LEU A 64 -5.93 -12.46 11.76
C LEU A 64 -4.92 -12.20 12.88
N GLN A 65 -4.46 -10.95 12.99
CA GLN A 65 -3.42 -10.56 13.95
C GLN A 65 -3.37 -9.05 14.15
N GLU A 66 -2.67 -8.61 15.19
CA GLU A 66 -2.48 -7.20 15.51
C GLU A 66 -1.02 -6.93 15.87
N PHE A 67 -0.53 -5.77 15.46
CA PHE A 67 0.83 -5.31 15.69
C PHE A 67 0.81 -4.00 16.47
N PHE A 68 1.78 -3.84 17.38
CA PHE A 68 1.95 -2.62 18.16
C PHE A 68 3.35 -2.07 18.03
N GLN A 69 3.45 -0.75 17.94
CA GLN A 69 4.71 -0.01 17.96
C GLN A 69 4.54 1.28 18.76
N ASP A 70 5.48 1.58 19.63
CA ASP A 70 5.53 2.88 20.31
C ASP A 70 5.83 3.99 19.28
N GLY A 71 4.87 4.91 19.14
CA GLY A 71 4.89 6.02 18.18
C GLY A 71 5.80 7.17 18.57
N LEU A 72 6.24 7.25 19.83
CA LEU A 72 7.21 8.25 20.30
C LEU A 72 8.66 7.85 20.01
N THR A 73 8.89 6.56 19.72
CA THR A 73 10.24 6.11 19.37
C THR A 73 10.69 6.68 18.02
N GLU A 74 12.01 6.86 17.86
CA GLU A 74 12.55 7.25 16.57
C GLU A 74 12.21 6.21 15.50
N LYS A 75 11.78 6.73 14.33
CA LYS A 75 11.42 5.94 13.16
C LYS A 75 10.38 4.86 13.48
N ALA A 76 9.33 5.24 14.22
CA ALA A 76 8.29 4.32 14.66
C ALA A 76 7.58 3.66 13.47
N ALA A 77 7.26 4.41 12.42
CA ALA A 77 6.67 3.86 11.19
C ALA A 77 7.58 2.81 10.55
N ILE A 78 8.89 3.07 10.45
CA ILE A 78 9.89 2.11 9.91
C ILE A 78 9.97 0.83 10.76
N LYS A 79 9.95 0.96 12.09
CA LYS A 79 9.91 -0.20 12.98
C LYS A 79 8.64 -1.02 12.78
N MET A 80 7.49 -0.36 12.56
CA MET A 80 6.25 -1.04 12.22
C MET A 80 6.35 -1.73 10.84
N TYR A 81 6.89 -1.07 9.81
CA TYR A 81 7.13 -1.70 8.50
C TYR A 81 7.91 -3.00 8.60
N HIS A 82 9.00 -3.00 9.37
CA HIS A 82 9.82 -4.20 9.52
C HIS A 82 9.02 -5.37 10.11
N LYS A 83 8.14 -5.11 11.08
CA LYS A 83 7.24 -6.12 11.65
C LYS A 83 6.29 -6.67 10.58
N LEU A 84 5.66 -5.77 9.81
CA LEU A 84 4.69 -6.15 8.77
C LEU A 84 5.34 -6.92 7.61
N ILE A 85 6.58 -6.56 7.24
CA ILE A 85 7.38 -7.29 6.24
C ILE A 85 7.71 -8.70 6.73
N LEU A 86 8.21 -8.84 7.95
CA LEU A 86 8.56 -10.14 8.54
C LEU A 86 7.35 -11.06 8.71
N SER A 87 6.17 -10.49 8.91
CA SER A 87 4.91 -11.22 8.99
C SER A 87 4.22 -11.44 7.64
N GLU A 88 4.85 -10.98 6.54
CA GLU A 88 4.36 -11.16 5.17
C GLU A 88 2.88 -10.81 5.00
N VAL A 89 2.42 -9.68 5.54
CA VAL A 89 0.99 -9.32 5.54
C VAL A 89 0.54 -8.52 4.31
N VAL A 90 1.48 -8.04 3.50
CA VAL A 90 1.22 -7.30 2.26
C VAL A 90 1.86 -8.07 1.09
N SER A 91 1.13 -8.25 0.00
CA SER A 91 1.65 -8.84 -1.25
C SER A 91 1.53 -7.89 -2.44
N GLU A 92 0.70 -6.85 -2.35
CA GLU A 92 0.53 -5.85 -3.40
C GLU A 92 1.35 -4.59 -3.11
N ILE A 93 2.16 -4.16 -4.08
CA ILE A 93 3.07 -3.01 -3.88
C ILE A 93 2.32 -1.69 -3.68
N SER A 94 1.15 -1.51 -4.29
CA SER A 94 0.29 -0.35 -4.07
C SER A 94 -0.19 -0.24 -2.63
N HIS A 95 -0.61 -1.37 -2.04
CA HIS A 95 -0.97 -1.43 -0.64
C HIS A 95 0.23 -1.17 0.26
N ALA A 96 1.43 -1.61 -0.12
CA ALA A 96 2.66 -1.26 0.60
C ALA A 96 2.93 0.25 0.59
N PHE A 97 2.69 0.94 -0.53
CA PHE A 97 2.84 2.40 -0.61
C PHE A 97 1.79 3.17 0.19
N ASP A 98 0.54 2.70 0.17
CA ASP A 98 -0.55 3.32 0.93
C ASP A 98 -0.35 3.18 2.44
N LEU A 99 -0.10 1.93 2.87
CA LEU A 99 0.36 1.62 4.23
C LEU A 99 1.55 2.50 4.62
N GLY A 100 2.51 2.61 3.68
CA GLY A 100 3.60 3.59 3.55
C GLY A 100 3.30 4.96 4.17
N ALA A 101 2.33 5.62 3.54
CA ALA A 101 1.91 6.95 3.88
C ALA A 101 1.18 6.99 5.22
N GLU A 102 0.32 6.01 5.49
CA GLU A 102 -0.54 6.00 6.68
C GLU A 102 0.23 5.77 7.98
N LEU A 103 1.22 4.88 8.02
CA LEU A 103 2.03 4.71 9.25
C LEU A 103 2.89 5.94 9.54
N GLN A 104 3.42 6.59 8.50
CA GLN A 104 4.15 7.86 8.67
C GLN A 104 3.21 8.96 9.20
N LYS A 105 1.97 9.01 8.69
CA LYS A 105 0.92 9.93 9.16
C LYS A 105 0.57 9.67 10.63
N ALA A 106 0.42 8.40 11.02
CA ALA A 106 0.17 8.02 12.41
C ALA A 106 1.34 8.39 13.34
N GLU A 107 2.59 8.16 12.91
CA GLU A 107 3.79 8.58 13.66
C GLU A 107 3.83 10.11 13.86
N ILE A 108 3.57 10.88 12.80
CA ILE A 108 3.52 12.35 12.88
C ILE A 108 2.42 12.80 13.84
N ALA A 109 1.24 12.19 13.75
CA ALA A 109 0.11 12.56 14.60
C ALA A 109 0.43 12.34 16.08
N ILE A 110 0.98 11.18 16.45
CA ILE A 110 1.38 10.87 17.82
C ILE A 110 2.42 11.87 18.34
N LYS A 111 3.47 12.15 17.56
CA LYS A 111 4.56 13.04 17.99
C LYS A 111 4.14 14.50 18.16
N ASN A 112 3.09 14.92 17.45
CA ASN A 112 2.56 16.28 17.53
C ASN A 112 1.27 16.37 18.35
N ASN A 113 0.86 15.28 19.02
CA ASN A 113 -0.38 15.19 19.79
C ASN A 113 -1.64 15.57 18.97
N LEU A 114 -1.67 15.15 17.70
CA LEU A 114 -2.78 15.35 16.77
C LEU A 114 -3.68 14.13 16.72
N LYS A 115 -4.95 14.35 16.33
CA LYS A 115 -5.88 13.25 16.08
C LYS A 115 -5.61 12.62 14.72
N TYR A 116 -5.26 11.33 14.72
CA TYR A 116 -5.17 10.53 13.51
C TYR A 116 -6.52 9.87 13.18
N THR A 117 -6.84 9.82 11.90
CA THR A 117 -7.91 8.97 11.36
C THR A 117 -7.45 8.52 9.98
N GLN A 118 -7.42 7.20 9.76
CA GLN A 118 -7.00 6.61 8.49
C GLN A 118 -7.84 7.19 7.34
N ASP A 119 -7.20 7.36 6.18
CA ASP A 119 -7.77 7.93 4.95
C ASP A 119 -8.27 9.38 5.08
N ARG A 120 -7.96 10.05 6.20
CA ARG A 120 -8.23 11.48 6.40
C ARG A 120 -6.95 12.28 6.48
N GLU A 121 -7.08 13.57 6.21
CA GLU A 121 -6.00 14.53 6.41
C GLU A 121 -5.74 14.75 7.90
N LEU A 122 -4.49 15.05 8.24
CA LEU A 122 -4.15 15.55 9.57
C LEU A 122 -4.57 17.01 9.66
N ILE A 123 -5.38 17.33 10.67
CA ILE A 123 -5.78 18.69 10.98
C ILE A 123 -4.83 19.22 12.05
N LEU A 124 -4.10 20.29 11.73
CA LEU A 124 -3.12 20.98 12.59
C LEU A 124 -3.79 22.07 13.43
#